data_AF-A0A9E0R9A2-F1
#
_entry.id   AF-A0A9E0R9A2-F1
#
_cell.length_a   1.000
_cell.length_b   1.000
_cell.length_c   1.000
_cell.angle_alpha   90.00
_cell.angle_beta   90.00
_cell.angle_gamma   90.00
#
_symmetry.space_group_name_H-M   'P 1'
#
loop_
_entity.id
_entity.type
_entity.pdbx_description
1 polymer ?
#
loop_
_entity_poly.entity_id
_entity_poly.type
_entity_poly.pdbx_seq_one_letter_code
_entity_poly.pdbx_strand_id
1 'polypeptide(L)'
;MFNESEYQTVWLFYLAAAAGCWLVWWKLTGLIKWWFIREPLWVAMAVLLFTPTQVAASSAWQAPAFLIYLLDTILSTGDNQARMLSEIALVMGGALFAYLLFAGLRALYHHLRSRGEPAVSEQ
;
A
#
# COMPACT_ATOMS: atom_id res chain seq x y z
N MET A 1 -4.36 -30.60 0.02
CA MET A 1 -4.83 -29.59 0.99
C MET A 1 -3.61 -29.12 1.75
N PHE A 2 -3.37 -27.81 1.87
CA PHE A 2 -2.27 -27.31 2.70
C PHE A 2 -2.58 -27.61 4.17
N ASN A 3 -1.57 -28.03 4.91
CA ASN A 3 -1.67 -28.03 6.37
C ASN A 3 -1.47 -26.58 6.88
N GLU A 4 -2.05 -26.25 8.04
CA GLU A 4 -1.97 -24.91 8.63
C GLU A 4 -0.52 -24.43 8.76
N SER A 5 0.38 -25.33 9.17
CA SER A 5 1.82 -25.03 9.28
C SER A 5 2.46 -24.65 7.94
N GLU A 6 2.04 -25.28 6.83
CA GLU A 6 2.59 -25.00 5.50
C GLU A 6 2.10 -23.63 5.01
N TYR A 7 0.81 -23.35 5.22
CA TYR A 7 0.21 -22.06 4.90
C TYR A 7 0.91 -20.90 5.64
N GLN A 8 1.13 -21.06 6.95
CA GLN A 8 1.85 -20.07 7.76
C GLN A 8 3.30 -19.89 7.28
N THR A 9 3.96 -20.98 6.89
CA THR A 9 5.32 -20.93 6.36
C THR A 9 5.38 -20.17 5.04
N VAL A 10 4.44 -20.40 4.12
CA VAL A 10 4.35 -19.67 2.84
C VAL A 10 4.12 -18.17 3.07
N TRP A 11 3.22 -17.82 3.99
CA TRP A 11 2.99 -16.42 4.37
C TRP A 11 4.24 -15.77 4.96
N LEU A 12 4.99 -16.49 5.80
CA LEU A 12 6.24 -15.98 6.36
C LEU A 12 7.25 -15.66 5.26
N PHE A 13 7.45 -16.58 4.30
CA PHE A 13 8.32 -16.34 3.15
C PHE A 13 7.82 -15.19 2.28
N TYR A 14 6.51 -15.11 2.03
CA TYR A 14 5.92 -14.03 1.26
C TYR A 14 6.14 -12.68 1.94
N LEU A 15 5.85 -12.54 3.23
CA LEU A 15 6.01 -11.30 3.98
C LEU A 15 7.49 -10.87 4.05
N ALA A 16 8.40 -11.83 4.22
CA ALA A 16 9.84 -11.55 4.18
C ALA A 16 10.27 -10.99 2.80
N ALA A 17 9.82 -11.63 1.72
CA ALA A 17 10.12 -11.18 0.35
C ALA A 17 9.46 -9.83 0.03
N ALA A 18 8.20 -9.65 0.42
CA ALA A 18 7.45 -8.41 0.26
C ALA A 18 8.10 -7.25 1.03
N ALA A 19 8.55 -7.47 2.27
CA ALA A 19 9.29 -6.49 3.03
C ALA A 19 10.61 -6.12 2.34
N GLY A 20 11.37 -7.11 1.85
CA GLY A 20 12.58 -6.86 1.06
C GLY A 20 12.31 -6.04 -0.20
N CYS A 21 11.27 -6.39 -0.95
CA CYS A 21 10.84 -5.67 -2.15
C CYS A 21 10.43 -4.23 -1.82
N TRP A 22 9.69 -4.03 -0.73
CA TRP A 22 9.29 -2.70 -0.28
C TRP A 22 10.50 -1.85 0.13
N LEU A 23 11.49 -2.41 0.83
CA LEU A 23 12.72 -1.69 1.19
C LEU A 23 13.52 -1.27 -0.04
N VAL A 24 13.61 -2.13 -1.06
CA VAL A 24 14.24 -1.78 -2.35
C VAL A 24 13.44 -0.67 -3.03
N TRP A 25 12.11 -0.78 -3.08
CA TRP A 25 11.23 0.25 -3.64
C TRP A 25 11.41 1.59 -2.94
N TRP A 26 11.51 1.60 -1.61
CA TRP A 26 11.82 2.79 -0.83
C TRP A 26 13.16 3.37 -1.27
N LYS A 27 14.23 2.58 -1.36
CA LYS A 27 15.54 3.08 -1.81
C LYS A 27 15.49 3.67 -3.22
N LEU A 28 14.78 3.04 -4.15
CA LEU A 28 14.62 3.53 -5.53
C LEU A 28 13.84 4.85 -5.58
N THR A 29 12.69 4.90 -4.91
CA THR A 29 11.84 6.11 -4.85
C THR A 29 12.41 7.21 -3.96
N GLY A 30 13.39 6.90 -3.11
CA GLY A 30 14.16 7.89 -2.34
C GLY A 30 14.97 8.85 -3.20
N LEU A 31 15.26 8.46 -4.45
CA LEU A 31 15.90 9.33 -5.45
C LEU A 31 14.96 10.41 -6.00
N ILE A 32 13.64 10.26 -5.81
CA ILE A 32 12.65 11.22 -6.26
C ILE A 32 12.61 12.40 -5.28
N LYS A 33 13.05 13.57 -5.75
CA LYS A 33 13.16 14.81 -4.95
C LYS A 33 11.79 15.40 -4.56
N TRP A 34 10.71 15.05 -5.27
CA TRP A 34 9.38 15.58 -5.01
C TRP A 34 8.65 14.78 -3.92
N TRP A 35 8.63 15.32 -2.70
CA TRP A 35 8.05 14.68 -1.52
C TRP A 35 6.57 14.26 -1.72
N PHE A 36 5.78 15.08 -2.43
CA PHE A 36 4.36 14.85 -2.65
C PHE A 36 4.06 13.62 -3.53
N ILE A 37 5.00 13.19 -4.39
CA ILE A 37 4.85 11.98 -5.21
C ILE A 37 5.45 10.75 -4.52
N ARG A 38 6.51 10.95 -3.75
CA ARG A 38 7.23 9.86 -3.08
C ARG A 38 6.38 9.16 -2.03
N GLU A 39 5.69 9.91 -1.18
CA GLU A 39 4.84 9.35 -0.13
C GLU A 39 3.68 8.47 -0.69
N PRO A 40 2.89 8.91 -1.69
CA PRO A 40 1.83 8.05 -2.24
C PRO A 40 2.36 6.83 -3.00
N LEU A 41 3.55 6.90 -3.60
CA LEU A 41 4.18 5.72 -4.24
C LEU A 41 4.54 4.63 -3.22
N TRP A 42 4.90 5.00 -1.99
CA TRP A 42 5.14 4.02 -0.93
C TRP A 42 3.84 3.39 -0.45
N VAL A 43 2.80 4.22 -0.29
CA VAL A 43 1.46 3.74 0.07
C VAL A 43 0.94 2.77 -1.00
N ALA A 44 1.06 3.13 -2.28
CA ALA A 44 0.64 2.27 -3.39
C ALA A 44 1.39 0.93 -3.38
N MET A 45 2.71 0.93 -3.22
CA MET A 45 3.49 -0.31 -3.14
C MET A 45 3.11 -1.16 -1.94
N ALA A 46 2.87 -0.53 -0.78
CA ALA A 46 2.42 -1.24 0.41
C ALA A 46 1.04 -1.88 0.20
N VAL A 47 0.10 -1.18 -0.43
CA VAL A 47 -1.21 -1.73 -0.78
C VAL A 47 -1.07 -2.93 -1.71
N LEU A 48 -0.25 -2.83 -2.75
CA LEU A 48 -0.04 -3.95 -3.67
C LEU A 48 0.53 -5.19 -2.96
N LEU A 49 1.47 -5.00 -2.04
CA LEU A 49 2.14 -6.12 -1.37
C LEU A 49 1.38 -6.69 -0.16
N PHE A 50 0.59 -5.88 0.55
CA PHE A 50 0.07 -6.26 1.86
C PHE A 50 -1.45 -6.26 1.96
N THR A 51 -2.17 -6.32 0.83
CA THR A 51 -3.64 -6.46 0.83
C THR A 51 -4.03 -7.94 0.79
N PRO A 52 -4.37 -8.60 1.91
CA PRO A 52 -4.90 -9.95 1.90
C PRO A 52 -6.35 -9.96 1.42
N THR A 53 -6.71 -10.97 0.63
CA THR A 53 -8.08 -11.21 0.17
C THR A 53 -8.35 -12.72 0.11
N GLN A 54 -9.62 -13.13 0.14
CA GLN A 54 -9.97 -14.55 0.05
C GLN A 54 -9.61 -15.08 -1.34
N VAL A 55 -9.01 -16.27 -1.41
CA VAL A 55 -8.64 -16.90 -2.70
C VAL A 55 -9.88 -17.18 -3.55
N ALA A 56 -10.93 -17.69 -2.92
CA ALA A 56 -12.24 -17.90 -3.53
C ALA A 56 -13.34 -17.42 -2.58
N ALA A 57 -14.54 -17.12 -3.09
CA ALA A 57 -15.64 -16.56 -2.31
C ALA A 57 -16.04 -17.40 -1.07
N SER A 58 -15.80 -18.71 -1.10
CA SER A 58 -16.08 -19.64 0.00
C SER A 58 -14.82 -20.22 0.67
N SER A 59 -13.63 -19.79 0.27
CA SER A 59 -12.38 -20.28 0.85
C SER A 59 -12.11 -19.58 2.18
N ALA A 60 -11.69 -20.34 3.20
CA ALA A 60 -11.17 -19.77 4.45
C ALA A 60 -9.74 -19.20 4.28
N TRP A 61 -9.02 -19.66 3.26
CA TRP A 61 -7.64 -19.24 3.00
C TRP A 61 -7.57 -17.90 2.29
N GLN A 62 -6.60 -17.09 2.73
CA GLN A 62 -6.30 -15.77 2.19
C GLN A 62 -4.99 -15.80 1.39
N ALA A 63 -4.93 -14.98 0.36
CA ALA A 63 -3.69 -14.67 -0.33
C ALA A 63 -3.63 -13.17 -0.66
N PRO A 64 -2.45 -12.61 -0.92
CA PRO A 64 -2.31 -11.23 -1.33
C PRO A 64 -3.03 -10.98 -2.66
N ALA A 65 -3.89 -9.95 -2.73
CA ALA A 65 -4.73 -9.66 -3.88
C ALA A 65 -3.93 -9.45 -5.16
N PHE A 66 -2.81 -8.73 -5.06
CA PHE A 66 -1.90 -8.52 -6.19
C PHE A 66 -1.26 -9.83 -6.68
N LEU A 67 -0.95 -10.76 -5.78
CA LEU A 67 -0.35 -12.05 -6.16
C LEU A 67 -1.37 -12.90 -6.93
N ILE A 68 -2.62 -12.97 -6.46
CA ILE A 68 -3.69 -13.65 -7.17
C ILE A 68 -3.89 -13.02 -8.55
N TYR A 69 -4.01 -11.70 -8.61
CA TYR A 69 -4.16 -10.96 -9.87
C TYR A 69 -3.01 -11.25 -10.85
N LEU A 70 -1.77 -11.19 -10.37
CA LEU A 70 -0.57 -11.40 -11.18
C LEU A 70 -0.51 -12.83 -11.71
N LEU A 71 -0.74 -13.83 -10.87
CA LEU A 71 -0.73 -15.24 -11.27
C LEU A 71 -1.87 -15.55 -12.24
N ASP A 72 -3.09 -15.08 -11.97
CA ASP A 72 -4.24 -15.25 -12.89
C ASP A 72 -4.01 -14.56 -14.24
N THR A 73 -3.22 -13.49 -14.28
CA THR A 73 -2.84 -12.79 -15.52
C THR A 73 -1.76 -13.56 -16.28
N ILE A 74 -0.70 -14.00 -15.61
CA ILE A 74 0.42 -14.72 -16.24
C ILE A 74 -0.05 -16.10 -16.74
N LEU A 75 -0.89 -16.78 -15.97
CA LEU A 75 -1.41 -18.11 -16.29
C LEU A 75 -2.67 -18.06 -17.16
N SER A 76 -3.22 -16.88 -17.43
CA SER A 76 -4.42 -16.66 -18.25
C SER A 76 -5.67 -17.42 -17.75
N THR A 77 -5.81 -17.60 -16.44
CA THR A 77 -6.96 -18.27 -15.82
C THR A 77 -8.22 -17.38 -15.83
N GLY A 78 -8.06 -16.05 -15.78
CA GLY A 78 -9.12 -15.06 -16.04
C GLY A 78 -10.23 -14.91 -14.98
N ASP A 79 -10.54 -15.94 -14.20
CA ASP A 79 -11.76 -16.00 -13.37
C ASP A 79 -11.81 -14.96 -12.24
N ASN A 80 -10.69 -14.55 -11.66
CA ASN A 80 -10.68 -13.60 -10.54
C ASN A 80 -10.14 -12.22 -10.87
N GLN A 81 -9.72 -11.95 -12.12
CA GLN A 81 -8.99 -10.71 -12.46
C GLN A 81 -9.79 -9.44 -12.12
N ALA A 82 -11.05 -9.37 -12.55
CA ALA A 82 -11.91 -8.21 -12.27
C ALA A 82 -12.18 -8.04 -10.77
N ARG A 83 -12.39 -9.14 -10.04
CA ARG A 83 -12.56 -9.12 -8.58
C ARG A 83 -11.31 -8.57 -7.91
N MET A 84 -10.14 -9.13 -8.20
CA MET A 84 -8.89 -8.73 -7.58
C MET A 84 -8.55 -7.28 -7.91
N LEU A 85 -8.77 -6.82 -9.14
CA LEU A 85 -8.55 -5.44 -9.52
C LEU A 85 -9.47 -4.48 -8.75
N SER A 86 -10.74 -4.84 -8.54
CA SER A 86 -11.67 -4.04 -7.75
C SER A 86 -11.28 -3.95 -6.27
N GLU A 87 -10.81 -5.05 -5.69
CA GLU A 87 -10.32 -5.09 -4.30
C GLU A 87 -9.08 -4.20 -4.13
N ILE A 88 -8.09 -4.34 -5.04
CA ILE A 88 -6.88 -3.52 -5.04
C ILE A 88 -7.24 -2.04 -5.21
N ALA A 89 -8.15 -1.71 -6.13
CA ALA A 89 -8.58 -0.35 -6.38
C ALA A 89 -9.28 0.26 -5.15
N LEU A 90 -10.14 -0.50 -4.47
CA LEU A 90 -10.85 -0.06 -3.28
C LEU A 90 -9.87 0.24 -2.13
N VAL A 91 -8.96 -0.69 -1.85
CA VAL A 91 -7.96 -0.52 -0.79
C VAL A 91 -6.98 0.60 -1.13
N MET A 92 -6.57 0.70 -2.39
CA MET A 92 -5.69 1.77 -2.87
C MET A 92 -6.37 3.14 -2.76
N GLY A 93 -7.63 3.25 -3.19
CA GLY A 93 -8.42 4.47 -3.06
C GLY A 93 -8.55 4.91 -1.60
N GLY A 94 -8.88 3.97 -0.70
CA GLY A 94 -8.97 4.24 0.74
C GLY A 94 -7.62 4.68 1.34
N ALA A 95 -6.53 4.02 0.99
CA ALA A 95 -5.19 4.35 1.48
C ALA A 95 -4.71 5.72 0.99
N LEU A 96 -4.95 6.04 -0.29
CA LEU A 96 -4.64 7.35 -0.85
C LEU A 96 -5.52 8.45 -0.24
N PHE A 97 -6.80 8.18 0.02
CA PHE A 97 -7.67 9.12 0.71
C PHE A 97 -7.19 9.41 2.14
N ALA A 98 -6.81 8.38 2.89
CA ALA A 98 -6.23 8.54 4.24
C ALA A 98 -4.91 9.34 4.19
N TYR A 99 -4.07 9.09 3.18
CA TYR A 99 -2.86 9.88 2.95
C TYR A 99 -3.16 11.36 2.67
N LEU A 100 -4.15 11.67 1.83
CA LEU A 100 -4.56 13.05 1.54
C LEU A 100 -5.11 13.75 2.78
N LEU A 101 -5.90 13.06 3.62
CA LEU A 101 -6.35 13.60 4.90
C LEU A 101 -5.16 13.94 5.81
N PHE A 102 -4.19 13.02 5.93
CA PHE A 102 -2.97 13.24 6.71
C PHE A 102 -2.15 14.42 6.19
N ALA A 103 -1.95 14.50 4.87
CA ALA A 103 -1.23 15.60 4.23
C ALA A 103 -1.95 16.94 4.43
N GLY A 104 -3.28 16.96 4.33
CA GLY A 104 -4.11 18.14 4.58
C GLY A 104 -4.04 18.62 6.04
N LEU A 105 -4.12 17.69 7.01
CA LEU A 105 -3.95 18.00 8.44
C LEU A 105 -2.56 18.55 8.73
N ARG A 106 -1.51 17.97 8.14
CA ARG A 106 -0.12 18.45 8.27
C ARG A 106 0.05 19.86 7.70
N ALA A 107 -0.54 20.14 6.54
CA ALA A 107 -0.50 21.46 5.91
C ALA A 107 -1.26 22.49 6.74
N LEU A 108 -2.45 22.14 7.24
CA LEU A 108 -3.25 23.01 8.11
C LEU A 108 -2.51 23.32 9.42
N TYR A 109 -1.91 22.31 10.06
CA TYR A 109 -1.11 22.49 11.26
C TYR A 109 0.06 23.46 11.04
N HIS A 110 0.77 23.32 9.91
CA HIS A 110 1.84 24.24 9.56
C HIS A 110 1.31 25.66 9.32
N HIS A 111 0.19 25.81 8.59
CA HIS A 111 -0.39 27.11 8.30
C HIS A 111 -0.88 27.84 9.56
N LEU A 112 -1.45 27.10 10.52
CA LEU A 112 -1.88 27.65 11.80
C LEU A 112 -0.68 28.06 12.67
N ARG A 113 0.41 27.31 12.64
CA ARG A 113 1.64 27.63 13.39
C ARG A 113 2.39 28.84 12.81
N SER A 114 2.33 29.06 11.50
CA SER A 114 2.92 30.24 10.83
C SER A 114 2.21 31.56 11.17
N ARG A 115 1.00 31.53 11.72
CA ARG A 115 0.28 32.73 12.19
C ARG A 115 0.67 33.17 13.60
N GLY A 116 1.48 32.38 14.30
CA GLY A 116 1.87 32.61 15.69
C GLY A 116 3.20 33.35 15.90
N GLU A 117 3.90 33.75 14.83
CA GLU A 117 5.03 34.69 14.97
C GLU A 117 4.48 36.12 14.87
N PRO A 118 4.26 36.82 15.99
CA PRO A 118 4.02 38.25 15.92
C PRO A 118 5.27 38.87 15.32
N ALA A 119 5.06 39.76 14.35
CA ALA A 119 6.08 40.65 13.85
C ALA A 119 6.75 41.36 15.03
N VAL A 120 7.91 40.87 15.47
CA VAL A 120 8.87 41.68 16.20
C VAL A 120 9.52 42.56 15.14
N SER A 121 8.73 43.53 14.67
CA SER A 121 9.23 44.68 13.94
C SER A 121 10.03 45.52 14.91
N GLU A 122 11.30 45.71 14.57
CA GLU A 122 12.19 46.78 15.01
C GLU A 122 11.47 47.99 15.61
N GLN A 123 11.79 48.30 16.88
CA GLN A 123 12.10 49.65 17.37
C GLN A 123 13.11 49.55 18.52
#